data_AF-A0A1F9GNP8-F1
#
_entry.id   AF-A0A1F9GNP8-F1
#
_cell.length_a   1.000
_cell.length_b   1.000
_cell.length_c   1.000
_cell.angle_alpha   90.00
_cell.angle_beta   90.00
_cell.angle_gamma   90.00
#
_symmetry.space_group_name_H-M   'P 1'
#
loop_
_entity.id
_entity.type
_entity.pdbx_description
1 polymer ?
#
loop_
_entity_poly.entity_id
_entity_poly.type
_entity_poly.pdbx_seq_one_letter_code
_entity_poly.pdbx_strand_id
1 'polypeptide(L)'
;MTQSFQKEYLDGIQRFNEGHYFEAHEIWEKLWLEAQDMERVFYQGLIQMAAALLKLQEGKRPEACRRLFQLALEKLGTVPNSYLGLDVRKLEKDLKEYFNSGQVVPKITLIP
;
A
#
# COMPACT_ATOMS: atom_id res chain seq x y z
N MET A 1 4.78 16.73 -17.05
CA MET A 1 5.20 16.49 -15.65
C MET A 1 6.03 15.20 -15.63
N THR A 2 6.58 14.75 -14.50
CA THR A 2 6.99 13.34 -14.26
C THR A 2 8.41 12.89 -14.65
N GLN A 3 9.43 13.33 -13.91
CA GLN A 3 10.60 12.48 -13.61
C GLN A 3 10.81 12.24 -12.10
N SER A 4 10.34 13.12 -11.21
CA SER A 4 10.47 12.90 -9.75
C SER A 4 9.63 11.70 -9.30
N PHE A 5 8.34 11.67 -9.64
CA PHE A 5 7.37 10.72 -9.06
C PHE A 5 7.68 9.25 -9.27
N GLN A 6 8.38 8.89 -10.35
CA GLN A 6 8.83 7.52 -10.55
C GLN A 6 9.85 7.10 -9.48
N LYS A 7 10.76 8.01 -9.10
CA LYS A 7 11.75 7.73 -8.06
C LYS A 7 11.10 7.63 -6.69
N GLU A 8 10.22 8.57 -6.33
CA GLU A 8 9.54 8.53 -5.03
C GLU A 8 8.61 7.30 -4.93
N TYR A 9 7.91 6.95 -6.01
CA TYR A 9 7.08 5.75 -6.04
C TYR A 9 7.91 4.48 -5.76
N LEU A 10 9.04 4.32 -6.44
CA LEU A 10 9.95 3.19 -6.25
C LEU A 10 10.59 3.17 -4.84
N ASP A 11 10.96 4.33 -4.31
CA ASP A 11 11.48 4.44 -2.93
C ASP A 11 10.42 4.01 -1.92
N GLY A 12 9.17 4.48 -2.06
CA GLY A 12 8.07 4.04 -1.21
C GLY A 12 7.84 2.52 -1.25
N ILE A 13 7.97 1.90 -2.42
CA ILE A 13 7.92 0.43 -2.57
C ILE A 13 9.06 -0.25 -1.84
N GLN A 14 10.29 0.26 -2.00
CA GLN A 14 11.45 -0.30 -1.32
C GLN A 14 11.28 -0.22 0.20
N ARG A 15 10.90 0.95 0.72
CA ARG A 15 10.63 1.14 2.16
C ARG A 15 9.55 0.20 2.66
N PHE A 16 8.46 0.06 1.93
CA PHE A 16 7.39 -0.86 2.28
C PHE A 16 7.88 -2.31 2.38
N ASN A 17 8.64 -2.77 1.38
CA ASN A 17 9.16 -4.14 1.34
C ASN A 17 10.22 -4.43 2.42
N GLU A 18 10.88 -3.40 2.92
CA GLU A 18 11.83 -3.46 4.05
C GLU A 18 11.13 -3.38 5.43
N GLY A 19 9.82 -3.13 5.47
CA GLY A 19 9.05 -2.96 6.71
C GLY A 19 9.06 -1.53 7.28
N HIS A 20 9.62 -0.57 6.53
CA HIS A 20 9.61 0.85 6.83
C HIS A 20 8.26 1.48 6.40
N TYR A 21 7.18 1.03 7.04
CA TYR A 21 5.81 1.38 6.65
C TYR A 21 5.47 2.86 6.86
N PHE A 22 6.06 3.50 7.87
CA PHE A 22 5.85 4.94 8.11
C PHE A 22 6.47 5.78 6.99
N GLU A 23 7.70 5.45 6.61
CA GLU A 23 8.42 6.13 5.53
C GLU A 23 7.72 5.92 4.18
N ALA A 24 7.28 4.70 3.90
CA ALA A 24 6.47 4.41 2.71
C ALA A 24 5.17 5.23 2.68
N HIS A 25 4.47 5.34 3.82
CA HIS A 25 3.27 6.16 3.97
C HIS A 25 3.54 7.62 3.62
N GLU A 26 4.56 8.25 4.24
CA GLU A 26 4.87 9.66 4.00
C GLU A 26 5.27 9.94 2.54
N ILE A 27 6.00 9.01 1.91
CA ILE A 27 6.38 9.14 0.50
C ILE A 27 5.14 9.11 -0.39
N TRP A 28 4.27 8.12 -0.21
CA TRP A 28 3.06 7.98 -1.03
C TRP A 28 2.01 9.07 -0.74
N GLU A 29 1.96 9.62 0.47
CA GLU A 29 1.08 10.75 0.79
C GLU A 29 1.39 11.98 -0.05
N LYS A 30 2.68 12.26 -0.31
CA LYS A 30 3.10 13.34 -1.21
C LYS A 30 2.60 13.12 -2.64
N LEU A 31 2.72 11.89 -3.14
CA LEU A 31 2.20 11.51 -4.46
C LEU A 31 0.67 11.62 -4.52
N TRP A 32 -0.01 11.20 -3.45
CA TRP A 32 -1.46 11.25 -3.35
C TRP A 32 -2.04 12.67 -3.37
N LEU A 33 -1.33 13.65 -2.79
CA LEU A 33 -1.76 15.06 -2.79
C LEU A 33 -1.89 15.61 -4.22
N GLU A 34 -1.02 15.17 -5.13
CA GLU A 34 -0.99 15.61 -6.53
C GLU A 34 -1.77 14.68 -7.47
N ALA A 35 -2.03 13.45 -7.03
CA ALA A 35 -2.74 12.44 -7.80
C ALA A 35 -4.22 12.77 -8.02
N GLN A 36 -4.71 12.38 -9.20
CA GLN A 36 -6.09 12.54 -9.64
C GLN A 36 -6.69 11.18 -10.03
N ASP A 37 -8.03 11.14 -10.10
CA ASP A 37 -8.79 9.99 -10.56
C ASP A 37 -8.34 8.65 -9.94
N MET A 38 -7.95 7.70 -10.78
CA MET A 38 -7.57 6.35 -10.37
C MET A 38 -6.25 6.31 -9.60
N GLU A 39 -5.31 7.19 -9.93
CA GLU A 39 -4.03 7.29 -9.23
C GLU A 39 -4.24 7.75 -7.77
N ARG A 40 -5.19 8.66 -7.55
CA ARG A 40 -5.58 9.09 -6.21
C ARG A 40 -6.15 7.94 -5.39
N VAL A 41 -7.00 7.11 -5.99
CA VAL A 41 -7.58 5.92 -5.33
C VAL A 41 -6.49 4.89 -5.04
N PHE A 42 -5.58 4.67 -5.98
CA PHE A 42 -4.46 3.75 -5.84
C PHE A 42 -3.52 4.12 -4.68
N TYR A 43 -3.00 5.35 -4.65
CA TYR A 43 -2.14 5.76 -3.54
C TYR A 43 -2.89 5.76 -2.22
N GLN A 44 -4.17 6.13 -2.19
CA GLN A 44 -4.97 6.06 -0.97
C GLN A 44 -5.02 4.63 -0.39
N GLY A 45 -5.16 3.62 -1.27
CA GLY A 45 -5.09 2.21 -0.87
C GLY A 45 -3.72 1.83 -0.30
N LEU A 46 -2.63 2.23 -0.96
CA LEU A 46 -1.26 1.96 -0.49
C LEU A 46 -0.95 2.61 0.86
N ILE A 47 -1.37 3.87 1.05
CA ILE A 47 -1.23 4.64 2.30
C ILE A 47 -1.99 3.96 3.44
N GLN A 48 -3.25 3.58 3.22
CA GLN A 48 -4.07 2.91 4.22
C GLN A 48 -3.50 1.53 4.60
N MET A 49 -2.97 0.79 3.61
CA MET A 49 -2.27 -0.46 3.83
C MET A 49 -1.03 -0.26 4.73
N ALA A 50 -0.16 0.68 4.38
CA ALA A 50 1.04 0.99 5.16
C ALA A 50 0.68 1.39 6.60
N ALA A 51 -0.35 2.23 6.78
CA ALA A 51 -0.85 2.61 8.10
C ALA A 51 -1.43 1.42 8.90
N ALA A 52 -2.08 0.46 8.25
CA ALA A 52 -2.58 -0.75 8.90
C ALA A 52 -1.42 -1.63 9.41
N LEU A 53 -0.40 -1.86 8.56
CA LEU A 53 0.77 -2.65 8.91
C LEU A 53 1.62 -1.99 10.01
N LEU A 54 1.78 -0.66 9.95
CA LEU A 54 2.44 0.10 11.01
C LEU A 54 1.75 -0.10 12.37
N LYS A 55 0.41 0.01 12.42
CA LYS A 55 -0.35 -0.21 13.67
C LYS A 55 -0.24 -1.64 14.18
N LEU A 56 -0.22 -2.61 13.27
CA LEU A 56 -0.01 -4.00 13.63
C LEU A 56 1.38 -4.20 14.25
N GLN A 57 2.42 -3.61 13.65
CA GLN A 57 3.79 -3.65 14.16
C GLN A 57 3.93 -2.98 15.53
N GLU A 58 3.21 -1.87 15.77
CA GLU A 58 3.16 -1.22 17.08
C GLU A 58 2.43 -2.04 18.16
N GLY A 59 1.71 -3.11 17.78
CA GLY A 59 0.94 -3.95 18.70
C GLY A 59 -0.25 -3.22 19.35
N LYS A 60 -0.70 -2.10 18.76
CA LYS A 60 -1.71 -1.21 19.34
C LYS A 60 -2.97 -1.18 18.49
N ARG A 61 -4.13 -1.14 19.15
CA ARG A 61 -5.45 -0.84 18.53
C ARG A 61 -5.80 -1.80 17.36
N PRO A 62 -6.02 -3.09 17.62
CA PRO A 62 -6.32 -4.09 16.59
C PRO A 62 -7.55 -3.74 15.74
N GLU A 63 -8.55 -3.05 16.31
CA GLU A 63 -9.73 -2.60 15.58
C GLU A 63 -9.39 -1.52 14.53
N ALA A 64 -8.52 -0.57 14.87
CA ALA A 64 -8.10 0.47 13.94
C ALA A 64 -7.27 -0.11 12.78
N CYS A 65 -6.44 -1.11 13.08
CA CYS A 65 -5.70 -1.89 12.08
C CYS A 65 -6.66 -2.59 11.10
N ARG A 66 -7.64 -3.35 11.61
CA ARG A 66 -8.66 -4.04 10.78
C ARG A 66 -9.46 -3.06 9.91
N ARG A 67 -9.85 -1.91 10.45
CA ARG A 67 -10.59 -0.90 9.69
C ARG A 67 -9.75 -0.33 8.55
N LEU A 68 -8.50 0.06 8.80
CA LEU A 68 -7.60 0.59 7.76
C LEU A 68 -7.33 -0.45 6.67
N PHE A 69 -7.18 -1.71 7.09
CA PHE A 69 -7.02 -2.82 6.17
C PHE A 69 -8.22 -3.02 5.25
N GLN A 70 -9.45 -3.00 5.78
CA GLN A 70 -10.66 -3.10 4.98
C GLN A 70 -10.76 -1.95 3.97
N LEU A 71 -10.49 -0.73 4.41
CA LEU A 71 -10.48 0.44 3.52
C LEU A 71 -9.42 0.30 2.41
N ALA A 72 -8.22 -0.18 2.74
CA ALA A 72 -7.18 -0.43 1.75
C ALA A 72 -7.64 -1.44 0.69
N LEU A 73 -8.25 -2.55 1.10
CA LEU A 73 -8.79 -3.56 0.17
C LEU A 73 -9.93 -3.02 -0.69
N GLU A 74 -10.83 -2.21 -0.13
CA GLU A 74 -11.90 -1.57 -0.90
C GLU A 74 -11.33 -0.66 -1.98
N LYS A 75 -10.29 0.12 -1.67
CA LYS A 75 -9.64 1.01 -2.66
C LYS A 75 -8.89 0.23 -3.71
N LEU A 76 -8.00 -0.69 -3.30
CA LEU A 76 -7.23 -1.51 -4.24
C LEU A 76 -8.14 -2.35 -5.14
N GLY A 77 -9.30 -2.80 -4.62
CA GLY A 77 -10.28 -3.58 -5.39
C GLY A 77 -11.00 -2.80 -6.48
N THR A 78 -10.91 -1.46 -6.48
CA THR A 78 -11.44 -0.60 -7.54
C THR A 78 -10.38 -0.22 -8.59
N VAL A 79 -9.12 -0.54 -8.33
CA VAL A 79 -8.00 -0.33 -9.27
C VAL A 79 -7.87 -1.55 -10.19
N PRO A 80 -7.39 -1.40 -11.45
CA PRO A 80 -7.10 -2.52 -12.33
C PRO A 80 -6.16 -3.54 -11.68
N ASN A 81 -6.23 -4.78 -12.14
CA ASN A 81 -5.45 -5.89 -11.58
C ASN A 81 -3.93 -5.61 -11.55
N SER A 82 -3.46 -4.80 -12.50
CA SER A 82 -2.12 -4.25 -12.55
C SER A 82 -2.21 -2.74 -12.77
N TYR A 83 -1.49 -1.95 -11.98
CA TYR A 83 -1.51 -0.49 -12.09
C TYR A 83 -0.15 0.10 -11.71
N LEU A 84 0.36 1.04 -12.51
CA LEU A 84 1.70 1.63 -12.37
C LEU A 84 2.83 0.59 -12.23
N GLY A 85 2.70 -0.54 -12.94
CA GLY A 85 3.67 -1.64 -12.89
C GLY A 85 3.60 -2.49 -11.62
N LEU A 86 2.61 -2.29 -10.73
CA LEU A 86 2.38 -3.12 -9.55
C LEU A 86 1.31 -4.17 -9.84
N ASP A 87 1.54 -5.41 -9.41
CA ASP A 87 0.50 -6.46 -9.40
C ASP A 87 -0.43 -6.27 -8.19
N VAL A 88 -1.53 -5.55 -8.41
CA VAL A 88 -2.47 -5.14 -7.35
C VAL A 88 -3.20 -6.38 -6.82
N ARG A 89 -3.54 -7.33 -7.70
CA ARG A 89 -4.23 -8.56 -7.30
C ARG A 89 -3.39 -9.44 -6.40
N LYS A 90 -2.11 -9.60 -6.72
CA LYS A 90 -1.20 -10.33 -5.86
C LYS A 90 -1.09 -9.64 -4.50
N LEU A 91 -0.92 -8.32 -4.48
CA LEU A 91 -0.85 -7.56 -3.23
C LEU A 91 -2.12 -7.74 -2.38
N GLU A 92 -3.31 -7.64 -2.97
CA GLU A 92 -4.58 -7.89 -2.28
C GLU A 92 -4.66 -9.30 -1.68
N LYS A 93 -4.17 -10.30 -2.41
CA LYS A 93 -4.18 -11.69 -1.96
C LYS A 93 -3.24 -11.87 -0.77
N ASP A 94 -2.00 -11.40 -0.89
CA ASP A 94 -0.98 -11.49 0.17
C ASP A 94 -1.47 -10.76 1.44
N LEU A 95 -2.10 -9.61 1.27
CA LEU A 95 -2.72 -8.84 2.34
C LEU A 95 -3.81 -9.62 3.10
N LYS A 96 -4.72 -10.27 2.36
CA LYS A 96 -5.79 -11.11 2.95
C LYS A 96 -5.20 -12.30 3.70
N GLU A 97 -4.20 -12.96 3.13
CA GLU A 97 -3.53 -14.09 3.77
C GLU A 97 -2.80 -13.67 5.05
N TYR A 98 -2.14 -12.51 5.03
CA TYR A 98 -1.48 -11.95 6.21
C TYR A 98 -2.45 -11.68 7.35
N PHE A 99 -3.57 -11.03 7.08
CA PHE A 99 -4.54 -10.70 8.12
C PHE A 99 -5.28 -11.91 8.69
N ASN A 100 -5.43 -12.97 7.91
CA ASN A 100 -6.08 -14.20 8.35
C ASN A 100 -5.15 -15.12 9.15
N SER A 101 -3.87 -15.20 8.77
CA SER A 101 -2.94 -16.22 9.29
C SER A 101 -1.68 -15.65 9.96
N GLY A 102 -1.32 -14.40 9.67
CA GLY A 102 -0.07 -13.77 10.11
C GLY A 102 1.19 -14.30 9.41
N GLN A 103 1.07 -15.23 8.45
CA GLN A 103 2.22 -15.97 7.92
C GLN A 103 2.90 -15.32 6.71
N VAL A 104 2.15 -14.58 5.89
CA VAL A 104 2.67 -14.01 4.63
C VAL A 104 2.81 -12.50 4.77
N VAL A 105 4.02 -11.99 5.00
CA VAL A 105 4.23 -10.54 5.01
C VAL A 105 4.00 -10.01 3.58
N PRO A 106 3.05 -9.09 3.37
CA PRO A 106 2.74 -8.58 2.05
C PRO A 106 3.96 -7.85 1.49
N LYS A 107 4.32 -8.18 0.24
CA LYS A 107 5.40 -7.51 -0.49
C LYS A 107 4.90 -7.04 -1.84
N ILE A 108 5.21 -5.80 -2.15
CA ILE A 108 4.95 -5.21 -3.46
C ILE A 108 5.96 -5.78 -4.45
N THR A 109 5.44 -6.35 -5.53
CA THR A 109 6.23 -6.83 -6.66
C THR A 109 5.88 -6.01 -7.89
N LEU A 110 6.91 -5.52 -8.58
CA LEU A 110 6.74 -4.85 -9.86
C LEU A 110 6.75 -5.88 -10.98
N ILE A 111 5.79 -5.76 -11.89
CA ILE A 111 5.72 -6.55 -13.12
C ILE A 111 6.51 -5.84 -14.24
N PRO A 112 7.20 -6.60 -15.12
CA PRO A 112 7.94 -6.04 -16.25
C PRO A 112 7.05 -5.29 -17.25
#